data_AF-A0A9X2L9V9-F1
#
_entry.id   AF-A0A9X2L9V9-F1
#
_cell.length_a   1.000
_cell.length_b   1.000
_cell.length_c   1.000
_cell.angle_alpha   90.00
_cell.angle_beta   90.00
_cell.angle_gamma   90.00
#
_symmetry.space_group_name_H-M   'P 1'
#
loop_
_entity.id
_entity.type
_entity.pdbx_description
1 polymer ?
#
loop_
_entity_poly.entity_id
_entity_poly.type
_entity_poly.pdbx_seq_one_letter_code
_entity_poly.pdbx_strand_id
1 'polypeptide(L)'
;MGSILIILARALIVSPFLITAVMAGLDYSAAASAFADTYPQLAAGYPVILGVQVLLGLIVILGLPGHRIIAALVAVAVVAIGFWVAPFWNMPAAEMTATLNLFVGHVAQAGGLLLIAVMNRD
;
A
#
# COMPACT_ATOMS: atom_id res chain seq x y z
N MET A 1 21.70 -17.83 -0.41
CA MET A 1 21.06 -17.27 -1.62
C MET A 1 19.53 -17.21 -1.53
N GLY A 2 18.84 -18.21 -0.96
CA GLY A 2 17.36 -18.20 -0.82
C GLY A 2 16.78 -17.00 -0.07
N SER A 3 17.35 -16.60 1.07
CA SER A 3 16.77 -15.51 1.90
C SER A 3 16.85 -14.12 1.26
N ILE A 4 17.89 -13.82 0.49
CA ILE A 4 18.04 -12.51 -0.15
C ILE A 4 17.03 -12.33 -1.31
N LEU A 5 16.78 -13.40 -2.07
CA LEU A 5 15.78 -13.38 -3.14
C LEU A 5 14.37 -13.20 -2.56
N ILE A 6 14.08 -13.79 -1.40
CA ILE A 6 12.80 -13.62 -0.70
C ILE A 6 12.62 -12.17 -0.24
N ILE A 7 13.64 -11.57 0.37
CA ILE A 7 13.61 -10.16 0.80
C ILE A 7 13.40 -9.25 -0.40
N LEU A 8 14.11 -9.48 -1.51
CA LEU A 8 13.93 -8.70 -2.74
C LEU A 8 12.52 -8.85 -3.32
N ALA A 9 11.96 -10.06 -3.34
CA ALA A 9 10.60 -10.30 -3.81
C ALA A 9 9.57 -9.55 -2.94
N ARG A 10 9.70 -9.62 -1.61
CA ARG A 10 8.85 -8.89 -0.66
C ARG A 10 9.00 -7.39 -0.83
N ALA A 11 10.24 -6.89 -1.01
CA ALA A 11 10.51 -5.48 -1.27
C ALA A 11 9.86 -4.99 -2.56
N LEU A 12 9.92 -5.75 -3.65
CA LEU A 12 9.25 -5.38 -4.90
C LEU A 12 7.72 -5.30 -4.72
N ILE A 13 7.12 -6.29 -4.06
CA ILE A 13 5.67 -6.32 -3.79
C ILE A 13 5.24 -5.12 -2.91
N VAL A 14 6.04 -4.78 -1.91
CA VAL A 14 5.73 -3.71 -0.94
C VAL A 14 6.15 -2.33 -1.44
N SER A 15 7.01 -2.25 -2.47
CA SER A 15 7.58 -0.97 -2.94
C SER A 15 6.54 0.10 -3.29
N PRO A 16 5.40 -0.18 -3.97
CA PRO A 16 4.42 0.89 -4.25
C PRO A 16 3.83 1.49 -2.97
N PHE A 17 3.64 0.66 -1.94
CA PHE A 17 3.14 1.09 -0.62
C PHE A 17 4.15 1.93 0.16
N LEU A 18 5.45 1.65 0.02
CA LEU A 18 6.50 2.45 0.65
C LEU A 18 6.80 3.73 -0.12
N ILE A 19 6.83 3.67 -1.46
CA ILE A 19 7.06 4.84 -2.31
C ILE A 19 5.97 5.89 -2.08
N THR A 20 4.71 5.46 -1.99
CA THR A 20 3.59 6.38 -1.68
C THR A 20 3.76 7.04 -0.31
N ALA A 21 4.17 6.31 0.73
CA ALA A 21 4.45 6.87 2.05
C ALA A 21 5.63 7.85 2.04
N VAL A 22 6.71 7.53 1.31
CA VAL A 22 7.88 8.41 1.17
C VAL A 22 7.52 9.69 0.43
N MET A 23 6.80 9.59 -0.69
CA MET A 23 6.32 10.74 -1.45
C MET A 23 5.41 11.63 -0.61
N ALA A 24 4.51 11.03 0.16
CA ALA A 24 3.67 11.74 1.11
C ALA A 24 4.47 12.42 2.24
N GLY A 25 5.62 11.87 2.63
CA GLY A 25 6.54 12.51 3.57
C GLY A 25 7.34 13.67 2.95
N LEU A 26 7.73 13.55 1.67
CA LEU A 26 8.47 14.60 0.96
C LEU A 26 7.61 15.85 0.70
N ASP A 27 6.33 15.67 0.39
CA ASP A 27 5.35 16.76 0.30
C ASP A 27 4.26 16.60 1.37
N TYR A 28 4.70 16.65 2.63
CA TYR A 28 3.83 16.43 3.77
C TYR A 28 2.65 17.43 3.82
N SER A 29 2.87 18.69 3.45
CA SER A 29 1.81 19.71 3.56
C SER A 29 0.65 19.43 2.61
N ALA A 30 0.93 19.11 1.35
CA ALA A 30 -0.10 18.82 0.36
C ALA A 30 -0.79 17.49 0.69
N ALA A 31 -0.01 16.48 1.07
CA ALA A 31 -0.54 15.17 1.41
C ALA A 31 -1.43 15.20 2.67
N ALA A 32 -1.03 15.96 3.70
CA ALA A 32 -1.82 16.14 4.91
C ALA A 32 -3.11 16.93 4.65
N SER A 33 -3.06 17.96 3.79
CA SER A 33 -4.25 18.71 3.37
C SER A 33 -5.24 17.80 2.63
N ALA A 34 -4.78 17.08 1.61
CA ALA A 34 -5.62 16.18 0.82
C ALA A 34 -6.23 15.06 1.69
N PHE A 35 -5.46 14.55 2.65
CA PHE A 35 -5.96 13.58 3.62
C PHE A 35 -7.01 14.19 4.55
N ALA A 36 -6.79 15.39 5.06
CA ALA A 36 -7.74 16.09 5.92
C ALA A 36 -9.05 16.45 5.19
N ASP A 37 -8.98 16.79 3.91
CA ASP A 37 -10.16 17.03 3.08
C ASP A 37 -11.01 15.76 2.90
N THR A 38 -10.35 14.61 2.80
CA THR A 38 -11.02 13.31 2.61
C THR A 38 -11.50 12.71 3.93
N TYR A 39 -10.70 12.84 4.99
CA TYR A 39 -10.91 12.22 6.30
C TYR A 39 -10.66 13.23 7.43
N PRO A 40 -11.53 14.25 7.57
CA PRO A 40 -11.31 15.36 8.51
C PRO A 40 -11.21 14.89 9.96
N GLN A 41 -11.96 13.85 10.34
CA GLN A 41 -11.93 13.26 11.67
C GLN A 41 -10.63 12.50 11.99
N LEU A 42 -9.83 12.16 10.98
CA LEU A 42 -8.55 11.46 11.14
C LEU A 42 -7.34 12.35 10.86
N ALA A 43 -7.54 13.62 10.47
CA ALA A 43 -6.48 14.52 10.01
C ALA A 43 -5.30 14.62 11.00
N ALA A 44 -5.60 14.73 12.30
CA ALA A 44 -4.56 14.81 13.36
C ALA A 44 -3.72 13.53 13.47
N GLY A 45 -4.24 12.38 13.01
CA GLY A 45 -3.55 11.09 13.03
C GLY A 45 -2.70 10.81 11.79
N TYR A 46 -2.74 11.68 10.77
CA TYR A 46 -2.03 11.45 9.50
C TYR A 46 -0.54 11.11 9.62
N PRO A 47 0.28 11.81 10.44
CA PRO A 47 1.70 11.45 10.56
C PRO A 47 1.89 10.08 11.24
N VAL A 48 0.99 9.68 12.14
CA VAL A 48 1.00 8.33 12.73
C VAL A 48 0.66 7.28 11.67
N ILE A 49 -0.33 7.55 10.80
CA ILE A 49 -0.71 6.66 9.70
C ILE A 49 0.46 6.43 8.75
N LEU A 50 1.17 7.50 8.34
CA LEU A 50 2.37 7.38 7.51
C LEU A 50 3.48 6.57 8.20
N GLY A 51 3.71 6.82 9.49
CA GLY A 51 4.68 6.04 10.26
C GLY A 51 4.32 4.55 10.32
N VAL A 52 3.06 4.23 10.58
CA VAL A 52 2.54 2.85 10.59
C VAL A 52 2.69 2.22 9.21
N GLN A 53 2.37 2.94 8.13
CA GLN A 53 2.53 2.46 6.75
C GLN A 53 3.96 2.01 6.47
N VAL A 54 4.95 2.83 6.83
CA VAL A 54 6.37 2.49 6.66
C VAL A 54 6.76 1.27 7.51
N LEU A 55 6.37 1.24 8.78
CA LEU A 55 6.68 0.14 9.70
C LEU A 55 6.09 -1.19 9.22
N LEU A 56 4.83 -1.21 8.80
CA LEU A 56 4.18 -2.41 8.27
C LEU A 56 4.88 -2.92 7.01
N GLY A 57 5.27 -2.00 6.11
CA GLY A 57 6.03 -2.37 4.92
C GLY A 57 7.37 -3.03 5.27
N LEU A 58 8.12 -2.46 6.23
CA LEU A 58 9.39 -3.04 6.68
C LEU A 58 9.21 -4.40 7.36
N ILE A 59 8.17 -4.58 8.16
CA ILE A 59 7.83 -5.87 8.77
C ILE A 59 7.60 -6.93 7.68
N VAL A 60 6.86 -6.58 6.62
CA VAL A 60 6.62 -7.49 5.49
C VAL A 60 7.90 -7.84 4.75
N ILE A 61 8.75 -6.86 4.46
CA ILE A 61 10.01 -7.06 3.74
C ILE A 61 10.96 -7.97 4.52
N LEU A 62 11.17 -7.66 5.79
CA LEU A 62 12.12 -8.36 6.65
C LEU A 62 11.60 -9.71 7.15
N GLY A 63 10.33 -10.03 6.94
CA GLY A 63 9.73 -11.27 7.43
C GLY A 63 9.60 -11.33 8.95
N LEU A 64 9.43 -10.19 9.60
CA LEU A 64 9.31 -10.15 11.07
C LEU A 64 8.04 -10.86 11.55
N PRO A 65 7.95 -11.22 12.86
CA PRO A 65 6.77 -11.84 13.41
C PRO A 65 5.48 -11.07 13.06
N GLY A 66 4.48 -11.79 12.54
CA GLY A 66 3.21 -11.21 12.11
C GLY A 66 3.19 -10.70 10.66
N HIS A 67 4.29 -10.77 9.90
CA HIS A 67 4.33 -10.29 8.51
C HIS A 67 3.24 -10.88 7.61
N ARG A 68 2.85 -12.15 7.83
CA ARG A 68 1.78 -12.81 7.06
C ARG A 68 0.42 -12.15 7.28
N ILE A 69 0.09 -11.85 8.53
CA ILE A 69 -1.15 -11.19 8.92
C ILE A 69 -1.14 -9.76 8.38
N ILE A 70 -0.02 -9.06 8.53
CA ILE A 70 0.14 -7.69 8.03
C ILE A 70 -0.01 -7.67 6.51
N ALA A 71 0.62 -8.59 5.78
CA ALA A 71 0.47 -8.68 4.33
C ALA A 71 -1.00 -8.89 3.91
N ALA A 72 -1.74 -9.75 4.61
CA ALA A 72 -3.17 -9.94 4.38
C ALA A 72 -3.99 -8.67 4.65
N LEU A 73 -3.73 -7.98 5.77
CA LEU A 73 -4.43 -6.73 6.11
C LEU A 73 -4.13 -5.62 5.09
N VAL A 74 -2.87 -5.47 4.67
CA VAL A 74 -2.48 -4.51 3.64
C VAL A 74 -3.12 -4.87 2.30
N ALA A 75 -3.19 -6.16 1.94
CA ALA A 75 -3.89 -6.59 0.73
C ALA A 75 -5.37 -6.17 0.75
N VAL A 76 -6.07 -6.38 1.86
CA VAL A 76 -7.45 -5.95 2.04
C VAL A 76 -7.57 -4.43 1.91
N ALA A 77 -6.66 -3.66 2.52
CA ALA A 77 -6.66 -2.20 2.41
C ALA A 77 -6.43 -1.73 0.96
N VAL A 78 -5.47 -2.31 0.24
CA VAL A 78 -5.17 -1.99 -1.16
C VAL A 78 -6.38 -2.27 -2.05
N VAL A 79 -7.07 -3.40 -1.85
CA VAL A 79 -8.31 -3.73 -2.55
C VAL A 79 -9.42 -2.73 -2.20
N ALA A 80 -9.63 -2.43 -0.92
CA ALA A 80 -10.65 -1.47 -0.51
C ALA A 80 -10.43 -0.08 -1.13
N ILE A 81 -9.17 0.39 -1.18
CA ILE A 81 -8.82 1.67 -1.79
C ILE A 81 -9.14 1.66 -3.30
N GLY A 82 -8.66 0.63 -4.01
CA GLY A 82 -8.82 0.54 -5.46
C GLY A 82 -10.28 0.35 -5.91
N PHE A 83 -11.09 -0.35 -5.12
CA PHE A 83 -12.47 -0.67 -5.50
C PHE A 83 -13.51 0.29 -4.94
N TRP A 84 -13.33 0.84 -3.74
CA TRP A 84 -14.37 1.62 -3.05
C TRP A 84 -14.03 3.09 -2.91
N VAL A 85 -12.76 3.43 -2.66
CA VAL A 85 -12.35 4.82 -2.41
C VAL A 85 -12.11 5.58 -3.71
N ALA A 86 -11.47 4.95 -4.69
CA ALA A 86 -11.16 5.56 -5.99
C ALA A 86 -11.60 4.68 -7.18
N PRO A 87 -12.91 4.39 -7.32
CA PRO A 87 -13.40 3.56 -8.41
C PRO A 87 -13.20 4.25 -9.77
N PHE A 88 -12.19 3.80 -10.51
CA PHE A 88 -11.82 4.42 -11.79
C PHE A 88 -12.95 4.36 -12.84
N TRP A 89 -13.87 3.39 -12.73
CA TRP A 89 -15.02 3.23 -13.63
C TRP A 89 -16.09 4.32 -13.47
N ASN A 90 -15.98 5.17 -12.45
CA ASN A 90 -16.84 6.33 -12.26
C ASN A 90 -16.20 7.64 -12.76
N MET A 91 -14.97 7.59 -13.29
CA MET A 91 -14.22 8.76 -13.72
C MET A 91 -14.52 9.14 -15.19
N PRO A 92 -14.32 10.42 -15.57
CA PRO A 92 -14.36 10.83 -16.97
C PRO A 92 -13.39 10.03 -17.84
N ALA A 93 -13.72 9.82 -19.12
CA ALA A 93 -12.94 8.96 -20.02
C ALA A 93 -11.45 9.34 -20.13
N ALA A 94 -11.12 10.63 -20.01
CA ALA A 94 -9.74 11.12 -20.05
C ALA A 94 -8.91 10.67 -18.82
N GLU A 95 -9.54 10.53 -17.66
CA GLU A 95 -8.89 10.14 -16.40
C GLU A 95 -8.96 8.62 -16.15
N MET A 96 -9.94 7.95 -16.76
CA MET A 96 -10.16 6.52 -16.64
C MET A 96 -8.94 5.70 -17.08
N THR A 97 -8.32 6.03 -18.20
CA THR A 97 -7.17 5.28 -18.74
C THR A 97 -5.93 5.37 -17.85
N ALA A 98 -5.65 6.54 -17.29
CA ALA A 98 -4.53 6.74 -16.38
C ALA A 98 -4.76 5.98 -15.06
N THR A 99 -5.99 6.01 -14.56
CA THR A 99 -6.36 5.39 -13.27
C THR A 99 -6.54 3.88 -13.39
N LEU A 100 -6.91 3.36 -14.56
CA LEU A 100 -6.99 1.93 -14.84
C LEU A 100 -5.63 1.24 -14.60
N ASN A 101 -4.54 1.85 -15.06
CA ASN A 101 -3.20 1.29 -14.85
C ASN A 101 -2.83 1.25 -13.36
N LEU A 102 -3.22 2.27 -12.59
CA LEU A 102 -3.03 2.29 -11.13
C LEU A 102 -3.86 1.20 -10.44
N PHE A 103 -5.11 1.02 -10.87
CA PHE A 103 -5.98 -0.03 -10.36
C PHE A 103 -5.41 -1.42 -10.61
N VAL A 104 -4.96 -1.71 -11.84
CA VAL A 104 -4.32 -3.00 -12.17
C VAL A 104 -3.06 -3.21 -11.32
N GLY A 105 -2.28 -2.16 -11.09
CA GLY A 105 -1.13 -2.18 -10.18
C GLY A 105 -1.51 -2.57 -8.75
N HIS A 106 -2.56 -1.95 -8.20
CA HIS A 106 -3.08 -2.28 -6.86
C HIS A 106 -3.60 -3.73 -6.77
N VAL A 107 -4.29 -4.23 -7.79
CA VAL A 107 -4.76 -5.63 -7.83
C VAL A 107 -3.58 -6.60 -7.86
N ALA A 108 -2.58 -6.34 -8.69
CA ALA A 108 -1.37 -7.16 -8.75
C ALA A 108 -0.60 -7.15 -7.42
N GLN A 109 -0.50 -5.98 -6.78
CA GLN A 109 0.11 -5.82 -5.47
C GLN A 109 -0.64 -6.60 -4.39
N ALA A 110 -1.97 -6.52 -4.35
CA ALA A 110 -2.79 -7.29 -3.42
C ALA A 110 -2.60 -8.81 -3.62
N GLY A 111 -2.52 -9.28 -4.87
CA GLY A 111 -2.20 -10.67 -5.17
C GLY A 111 -0.83 -11.12 -4.62
N GLY A 112 0.21 -10.30 -4.81
CA GLY A 112 1.53 -10.55 -4.25
C GLY A 112 1.56 -10.58 -2.72
N LEU A 113 0.83 -9.67 -2.08
CA LEU A 113 0.70 -9.63 -0.62
C LEU A 113 -0.06 -10.86 -0.07
N LEU A 114 -1.11 -11.31 -0.76
CA LEU A 114 -1.82 -12.55 -0.39
C LEU A 114 -0.92 -13.78 -0.56
N LEU A 115 -0.08 -13.83 -1.59
CA LEU A 115 0.93 -14.88 -1.74
C LEU A 115 1.90 -14.90 -0.54
N ILE A 116 2.40 -13.73 -0.11
CA ILE A 116 3.22 -13.63 1.10
C ILE A 116 2.46 -14.14 2.34
N ALA A 117 1.17 -13.82 2.46
CA ALA A 117 0.36 -14.24 3.60
C ALA A 117 0.19 -15.77 3.68
N VAL A 118 0.07 -16.46 2.55
CA VAL A 118 -0.18 -17.92 2.51
C VAL A 118 1.10 -18.76 2.42
N MET A 119 2.22 -18.18 2.00
CA MET A 119 3.50 -18.91 1.91
C MET A 119 4.01 -19.31 3.29
N ASN A 120 4.46 -20.57 3.41
CA ASN A 120 4.95 -21.17 4.66
C ASN A 120 6.47 -21.09 4.86
N ARG A 121 7.20 -20.40 3.97
CA ARG A 121 8.67 -20.30 4.05
C ARG A 121 9.09 -18.89 4.45
N ASP A 122 9.71 -18.80 5.62
CA ASP A 122 10.57 -17.70 6.05
C ASP A 122 12.00 -17.90 5.53
#